data_AF-A0A962NDM4-F1
#
_entry.id   AF-A0A962NDM4-F1
#
_cell.length_a   1.000
_cell.length_b   1.000
_cell.length_c   1.000
_cell.angle_alpha   90.00
_cell.angle_beta   90.00
_cell.angle_gamma   90.00
#
_symmetry.space_group_name_H-M   'P 1'
#
loop_
_entity.id
_entity.type
_entity.pdbx_description
1 polymer ?
#
loop_
_entity_poly.entity_id
_entity_poly.type
_entity_poly.pdbx_seq_one_letter_code
_entity_poly.pdbx_strand_id
1 'polypeptide(L)'
;MIDNRTACYSQPSTQTRNTGNAQGERAGNKGRAYGNQPAFNNNPPAFIGGQFQDLMALLQQLLEQLQNPAPAPTPAPTPNPTPSPVASVPLSPSGQDQLRQLLGFNANAPFSVNVLDNDGNGQLSVGDTAVVNGGITGGEILRHDLTDADITRLNPGQGQLLADFQDNYAKWQNFSNRHADLPVSYTTQQTCFCPQEITQPLNVTEINGEIVSVTDINGQPVPDYVRDSVSSIGERFEQLQNAYLNGAESIRADYDPTLGFPTSVLIDQSSMIADEEVSYTISNLNYA
;
A
#
# COMPACT_ATOMS: atom_id res chain seq x y z
N MET A 1 -51.74 34.66 -0.15
CA MET A 1 -51.51 34.98 1.27
C MET A 1 -50.18 34.33 1.64
N ILE A 2 -49.15 35.15 1.79
CA ILE A 2 -48.45 35.46 3.06
C ILE A 2 -47.47 34.32 3.38
N ASP A 3 -46.17 34.39 3.10
CA ASP A 3 -45.10 35.39 3.40
C ASP A 3 -44.30 35.01 4.67
N ASN A 4 -43.03 35.45 4.64
CA ASN A 4 -42.02 35.59 5.70
C ASN A 4 -41.06 34.43 6.03
N ARG A 5 -39.76 34.64 6.27
CA ARG A 5 -38.82 35.77 6.06
C ARG A 5 -37.41 35.36 6.58
N THR A 6 -36.36 35.96 5.99
CA THR A 6 -35.14 36.53 6.66
C THR A 6 -33.99 35.63 7.16
N ALA A 7 -32.78 35.89 6.60
CA ALA A 7 -31.53 36.34 7.27
C ALA A 7 -30.34 36.20 6.27
N CYS A 8 -29.64 37.25 5.81
CA CYS A 8 -28.67 38.17 6.45
C CYS A 8 -27.19 37.71 6.38
N TYR A 9 -26.35 38.52 5.70
CA TYR A 9 -24.96 38.94 6.04
C TYR A 9 -23.83 37.86 6.03
N SER A 10 -22.54 38.06 5.70
CA SER A 10 -21.68 39.18 5.26
C SER A 10 -20.32 38.62 4.76
N GLN A 11 -19.57 39.43 4.00
CA GLN A 11 -18.17 39.25 3.55
C GLN A 11 -17.13 39.32 4.70
N PRO A 12 -15.88 38.87 4.47
CA PRO A 12 -14.73 39.81 4.46
C PRO A 12 -13.62 39.43 3.42
N SER A 13 -12.98 40.33 2.65
CA SER A 13 -11.80 41.20 2.93
C SER A 13 -10.69 40.55 3.79
N THR A 14 -9.37 40.61 3.56
CA THR A 14 -8.47 41.35 2.65
C THR A 14 -7.07 40.75 2.81
N GLN A 15 -6.29 40.76 1.74
CA GLN A 15 -4.87 40.39 1.68
C GLN A 15 -4.02 41.68 1.67
N THR A 16 -2.94 41.80 2.46
CA THR A 16 -1.67 42.44 2.07
C THR A 16 -0.54 42.32 3.11
N ARG A 17 0.68 42.52 2.60
CA ARG A 17 2.04 42.15 3.06
C ARG A 17 2.74 43.17 3.99
N ASN A 18 3.75 42.62 4.68
CA ASN A 18 5.11 43.12 5.01
C ASN A 18 5.35 44.52 5.60
N THR A 19 6.13 44.54 6.69
CA THR A 19 7.52 45.04 6.89
C THR A 19 7.70 45.13 8.43
N GLY A 20 8.85 44.99 9.08
CA GLY A 20 10.25 45.22 8.79
C GLY A 20 11.03 45.00 10.11
N ASN A 21 12.32 44.78 9.98
CA ASN A 21 13.19 44.16 10.98
C ASN A 21 13.92 45.18 11.90
N ALA A 22 14.21 44.72 13.12
CA ALA A 22 15.41 44.97 13.95
C ALA A 22 15.93 46.40 14.28
N GLN A 23 15.80 46.74 15.58
CA GLN A 23 16.79 47.46 16.41
C GLN A 23 18.03 46.55 16.64
N GLY A 24 19.26 46.95 16.96
CA GLY A 24 19.91 48.23 17.26
C GLY A 24 21.40 47.98 17.63
N GLU A 25 22.18 49.07 17.66
CA GLU A 25 23.39 49.37 18.48
C GLU A 25 24.68 48.53 18.30
N ARG A 26 25.83 49.08 17.83
CA ARG A 26 26.80 50.11 18.31
C ARG A 26 27.99 49.55 19.14
N ALA A 27 29.15 50.20 18.92
CA ALA A 27 30.47 50.10 19.56
C ALA A 27 31.42 49.02 18.96
N GLY A 28 32.69 49.26 18.65
CA GLY A 28 33.56 50.40 18.89
C GLY A 28 34.98 49.89 19.18
N ASN A 29 35.98 50.58 18.61
CA ASN A 29 37.38 50.64 19.05
C ASN A 29 38.43 49.70 18.39
N LYS A 30 39.31 50.31 17.57
CA LYS A 30 40.66 49.85 17.22
C LYS A 30 41.66 50.85 17.80
N GLY A 31 42.65 50.37 18.55
CA GLY A 31 43.81 51.14 18.99
C GLY A 31 45.08 50.29 18.93
N ARG A 32 46.03 50.72 18.10
CA ARG A 32 47.38 50.17 17.91
C ARG A 32 48.31 50.62 19.05
N ALA A 33 49.39 49.88 19.33
CA ALA A 33 50.79 50.35 19.17
C ALA A 33 51.83 49.56 20.03
N TYR A 34 52.88 49.12 19.32
CA TYR A 34 54.33 49.14 19.63
C TYR A 34 54.89 48.84 21.03
N GLY A 35 55.92 47.96 21.06
CA GLY A 35 57.07 48.12 21.97
C GLY A 35 57.83 46.86 22.38
N ASN A 36 59.06 46.74 21.89
CA ASN A 36 60.27 46.16 22.52
C ASN A 36 60.51 44.63 22.58
N GLN A 37 61.55 44.22 21.85
CA GLN A 37 62.49 43.10 22.10
C GLN A 37 63.73 43.62 22.87
N PRO A 38 64.79 42.83 23.20
CA PRO A 38 64.95 41.36 23.32
C PRO A 38 65.68 40.94 24.63
N ALA A 39 65.83 39.63 24.88
CA ALA A 39 66.98 39.12 25.63
C ALA A 39 67.36 37.71 25.15
N PHE A 40 68.58 37.60 24.63
CA PHE A 40 69.26 36.37 24.22
C PHE A 40 69.82 35.65 25.45
N ASN A 41 69.71 34.32 25.49
CA ASN A 41 70.64 33.50 26.26
C ASN A 41 71.20 32.37 25.38
N ASN A 42 72.50 32.19 25.50
CA ASN A 42 73.40 31.42 24.65
C ASN A 42 73.64 30.03 25.24
N ASN A 43 73.41 28.96 24.45
CA ASN A 43 74.31 27.81 24.42
C ASN A 43 74.12 26.98 23.12
N PRO A 44 75.21 26.45 22.51
CA PRO A 44 75.22 25.80 21.19
C PRO A 44 75.14 24.26 21.35
N PRO A 45 75.21 23.38 20.31
CA PRO A 45 75.48 23.59 18.88
C PRO A 45 74.60 22.75 17.91
N ALA A 46 74.98 22.78 16.63
CA ALA A 46 74.76 21.80 15.55
C ALA A 46 73.58 22.03 14.60
N PHE A 47 73.86 22.78 13.51
CA PHE A 47 73.11 22.65 12.26
C PHE A 47 74.08 22.62 11.08
N ILE A 48 74.54 21.42 10.74
CA ILE A 48 74.94 21.09 9.36
C ILE A 48 74.15 19.84 8.99
N GLY A 49 73.18 19.97 8.08
CA GLY A 49 72.48 18.81 7.50
C GLY A 49 71.06 19.02 6.97
N GLY A 50 70.31 20.06 7.39
CA GLY A 50 68.87 20.17 7.07
C GLY A 50 68.51 20.92 5.78
N GLN A 51 69.21 22.01 5.44
CA GLN A 51 68.67 23.00 4.51
C GLN A 51 68.66 22.60 3.01
N PHE A 52 69.40 21.58 2.58
CA PHE A 52 69.30 21.09 1.20
C PHE A 52 68.20 20.04 1.01
N GLN A 53 67.88 19.27 2.05
CA GLN A 53 66.75 18.34 2.01
C GLN A 53 65.43 19.07 2.17
N ASP A 54 65.39 20.14 2.97
CA ASP A 54 64.21 21.00 3.09
C ASP A 54 63.90 21.71 1.77
N LEU A 55 64.93 22.19 1.05
CA LEU A 55 64.75 22.82 -0.27
C LEU A 55 64.24 21.82 -1.31
N MET A 56 64.78 20.59 -1.35
CA MET A 56 64.31 19.55 -2.26
C MET A 56 62.91 19.04 -1.92
N ALA A 57 62.56 18.95 -0.63
CA ALA A 57 61.22 18.64 -0.18
C ALA A 57 60.23 19.74 -0.56
N LEU A 58 60.60 21.02 -0.40
CA LEU A 58 59.75 22.15 -0.81
C LEU A 58 59.53 22.16 -2.34
N LEU A 59 60.55 21.81 -3.11
CA LEU A 59 60.49 21.81 -4.58
C LEU A 59 59.65 20.63 -5.12
N GLN A 60 59.71 19.46 -4.47
CA GLN A 60 58.80 18.33 -4.75
C GLN A 60 57.35 18.65 -4.35
N GLN A 61 57.15 19.29 -3.19
CA GLN A 61 55.83 19.68 -2.70
C GLN A 61 55.19 20.76 -3.58
N LEU A 62 55.97 21.68 -4.16
CA LEU A 62 55.49 22.69 -5.11
C LEU A 62 55.13 22.06 -6.47
N LEU A 63 55.88 21.05 -6.93
CA LEU A 63 55.57 20.32 -8.16
C LEU A 63 54.26 19.53 -8.04
N GLU A 64 54.01 18.89 -6.89
CA GLU A 64 52.75 18.20 -6.60
C GLU A 64 51.55 19.15 -6.52
N GLN A 65 51.73 20.38 -6.01
CA GLN A 65 50.66 21.38 -5.99
C GLN A 65 50.30 21.92 -7.38
N LEU A 66 51.24 21.97 -8.33
CA LEU A 66 50.98 22.44 -9.70
C LEU A 66 50.41 21.35 -10.61
N GLN A 67 50.53 20.08 -10.24
CA GLN A 67 50.03 18.93 -11.01
C GLN A 67 48.70 18.38 -10.51
N ASN A 68 48.26 18.73 -9.29
CA ASN A 68 46.93 18.40 -8.82
C ASN A 68 45.90 19.36 -9.43
N PRO A 69 44.99 18.90 -10.30
CA PRO A 69 43.82 19.71 -10.63
C PRO A 69 43.09 20.00 -9.32
N ALA A 70 42.64 21.25 -9.14
CA ALA A 70 41.81 21.62 -7.99
C ALA A 70 40.74 20.54 -7.81
N PRO A 71 40.51 20.00 -6.60
CA PRO A 71 39.40 19.08 -6.39
C PRO A 71 38.17 19.78 -6.96
N ALA A 72 37.49 19.13 -7.90
CA ALA A 72 36.21 19.62 -8.39
C ALA A 72 35.39 20.02 -7.16
N PRO A 73 34.74 21.19 -7.16
CA PRO A 73 34.01 21.65 -5.99
C PRO A 73 33.19 20.47 -5.51
N THR A 74 33.42 20.03 -4.26
CA THR A 74 32.61 19.01 -3.63
C THR A 74 31.18 19.37 -3.99
N PRO A 75 30.41 18.51 -4.68
CA PRO A 75 29.03 18.84 -4.95
C PRO A 75 28.47 19.27 -3.59
N ALA A 76 27.98 20.52 -3.52
CA ALA A 76 27.28 21.00 -2.35
C ALA A 76 26.38 19.85 -1.90
N PRO A 77 26.32 19.51 -0.60
CA PRO A 77 25.47 18.41 -0.14
C PRO A 77 24.18 18.59 -0.89
N THR A 78 23.86 17.64 -1.78
CA THR A 78 22.65 17.72 -2.56
C THR A 78 21.60 18.02 -1.51
N PRO A 79 20.79 19.11 -1.64
CA PRO A 79 19.69 19.28 -0.71
C PRO A 79 19.03 17.91 -0.66
N ASN A 80 19.08 17.29 0.53
CA ASN A 80 18.50 15.97 0.77
C ASN A 80 17.18 16.01 0.00
N PRO A 81 16.97 15.16 -1.02
CA PRO A 81 15.96 15.38 -2.05
C PRO A 81 14.75 15.92 -1.31
N THR A 82 14.41 17.19 -1.57
CA THR A 82 13.19 17.77 -1.00
C THR A 82 12.17 16.68 -1.23
N PRO A 83 11.62 16.05 -0.16
CA PRO A 83 10.82 14.85 -0.34
C PRO A 83 9.86 15.19 -1.45
N SER A 84 9.91 14.42 -2.55
CA SER A 84 8.95 14.53 -3.63
C SER A 84 7.60 14.75 -2.96
N PRO A 85 6.82 15.77 -3.35
CA PRO A 85 5.63 16.17 -2.61
C PRO A 85 4.90 14.90 -2.23
N VAL A 86 4.89 14.58 -0.93
CA VAL A 86 4.50 13.24 -0.48
C VAL A 86 3.12 13.02 -1.06
N ALA A 87 3.02 12.08 -2.00
CA ALA A 87 1.80 11.94 -2.76
C ALA A 87 0.71 11.59 -1.75
N SER A 88 -0.44 12.22 -1.86
CA SER A 88 -1.56 11.82 -1.00
C SER A 88 -2.20 10.59 -1.62
N VAL A 89 -2.38 9.51 -0.87
CA VAL A 89 -3.17 8.37 -1.34
C VAL A 89 -4.64 8.83 -1.46
N PRO A 90 -5.26 8.74 -2.65
CA PRO A 90 -6.67 9.10 -2.81
C PRO A 90 -7.55 8.03 -2.15
N LEU A 91 -8.17 8.38 -1.03
CA LEU A 91 -9.09 7.49 -0.33
C LEU A 91 -10.54 7.71 -0.80
N SER A 92 -11.27 6.60 -0.99
CA SER A 92 -12.73 6.63 -1.18
C SER A 92 -13.43 7.19 0.07
N PRO A 93 -14.67 7.70 -0.04
CA PRO A 93 -15.41 8.18 1.12
C PRO A 93 -15.51 7.17 2.28
N SER A 94 -15.72 5.89 1.97
CA SER A 94 -15.76 4.80 2.96
C SER A 94 -14.39 4.49 3.56
N GLY A 95 -13.31 4.52 2.77
CA GLY A 95 -11.94 4.34 3.27
C GLY A 95 -11.53 5.45 4.24
N GLN A 96 -12.01 6.68 4.00
CA GLN A 96 -11.81 7.79 4.94
C GLN A 96 -12.57 7.59 6.26
N ASP A 97 -13.79 7.03 6.24
CA ASP A 97 -14.56 6.73 7.44
C ASP A 97 -13.89 5.65 8.31
N GLN A 98 -13.38 4.60 7.68
CA GLN A 98 -12.65 3.52 8.36
C GLN A 98 -11.36 4.05 8.97
N LEU A 99 -10.64 4.92 8.25
CA LEU A 99 -9.45 5.58 8.78
C LEU A 99 -9.74 6.48 9.97
N ARG A 100 -10.85 7.22 9.97
CA ARG A 100 -11.30 7.94 11.16
C ARG A 100 -11.53 6.98 12.33
N GLN A 101 -12.30 5.91 12.13
CA GLN A 101 -12.60 4.96 13.21
C GLN A 101 -11.36 4.29 13.80
N LEU A 102 -10.39 3.90 12.96
CA LEU A 102 -9.11 3.34 13.41
C LEU A 102 -8.39 4.30 14.37
N LEU A 103 -8.36 5.58 14.00
CA LEU A 103 -7.68 6.63 14.75
C LEU A 103 -8.45 7.10 16.00
N GLY A 104 -9.52 6.39 16.39
CA GLY A 104 -10.30 6.66 17.60
C GLY A 104 -11.36 7.75 17.44
N PHE A 105 -11.74 8.04 16.20
CA PHE A 105 -12.59 9.16 15.83
C PHE A 105 -13.95 8.71 15.31
N ASN A 106 -15.00 9.50 15.56
CA ASN A 106 -16.32 9.27 14.95
C ASN A 106 -16.27 9.56 13.44
N ALA A 107 -16.93 8.74 12.62
CA ALA A 107 -17.03 8.88 11.18
C ALA A 107 -17.55 10.27 10.72
N ASN A 108 -18.47 10.89 11.47
CA ASN A 108 -19.09 12.18 11.16
C ASN A 108 -18.39 13.39 11.78
N ALA A 109 -17.20 13.20 12.35
CA ALA A 109 -16.55 14.28 13.06
C ALA A 109 -15.93 15.31 12.08
N PRO A 110 -15.89 16.60 12.45
CA PRO A 110 -15.57 17.70 11.53
C PRO A 110 -14.05 17.89 11.32
N PHE A 111 -13.29 16.81 11.17
CA PHE A 111 -11.87 16.84 10.79
C PHE A 111 -11.65 16.06 9.51
N SER A 112 -10.64 16.48 8.77
CA SER A 112 -10.17 15.78 7.58
C SER A 112 -9.04 14.82 7.94
N VAL A 113 -8.94 13.74 7.15
CA VAL A 113 -7.81 12.81 7.25
C VAL A 113 -7.18 12.69 5.86
N ASN A 114 -5.86 12.81 5.81
CA ASN A 114 -5.05 12.64 4.62
C ASN A 114 -4.03 11.54 4.87
N VAL A 115 -3.73 10.71 3.88
CA VAL A 115 -2.65 9.73 3.97
C VAL A 115 -1.49 10.19 3.10
N LEU A 116 -0.31 10.22 3.70
CA LEU A 116 0.96 10.48 3.04
C LEU A 116 1.54 9.15 2.55
N ASP A 117 1.64 9.01 1.24
CA ASP A 117 2.26 7.89 0.53
C ASP A 117 3.79 7.97 0.68
N ASN A 118 4.33 7.29 1.67
CA ASN A 118 5.73 7.40 2.02
C ASN A 118 6.64 6.53 1.12
N ASP A 119 6.07 5.49 0.50
CA ASP A 119 6.81 4.59 -0.38
C ASP A 119 6.60 4.91 -1.88
N GLY A 120 5.63 5.77 -2.21
CA GLY A 120 5.36 6.28 -3.54
C GLY A 120 4.61 5.29 -4.44
N ASN A 121 3.96 4.28 -3.87
CA ASN A 121 3.28 3.23 -4.62
C ASN A 121 1.85 3.63 -5.06
N GLY A 122 1.31 4.75 -4.54
CA GLY A 122 -0.02 5.26 -4.82
C GLY A 122 -1.18 4.48 -4.18
N GLN A 123 -0.88 3.58 -3.25
CA GLN A 123 -1.80 2.69 -2.53
C GLN A 123 -1.70 2.93 -1.03
N LEU A 124 -2.73 2.52 -0.28
CA LEU A 124 -2.70 2.55 1.19
C LEU A 124 -1.94 1.32 1.70
N SER A 125 -0.76 1.53 2.27
CA SER A 125 0.18 0.45 2.58
C SER A 125 0.93 0.67 3.90
N VAL A 126 1.65 -0.37 4.32
CA VAL A 126 2.40 -0.37 5.58
C VAL A 126 3.56 0.62 5.45
N GLY A 127 3.68 1.51 6.42
CA GLY A 127 4.67 2.59 6.40
C GLY A 127 4.15 3.93 5.89
N ASP A 128 2.91 3.98 5.35
CA ASP A 128 2.26 5.25 5.05
C ASP A 128 1.80 5.97 6.31
N THR A 129 1.68 7.30 6.24
CA THR A 129 1.33 8.11 7.41
C THR A 129 -0.05 8.74 7.26
N ALA A 130 -0.98 8.38 8.15
CA ALA A 130 -2.26 9.07 8.29
C ALA A 130 -2.12 10.36 9.11
N VAL A 131 -2.64 11.46 8.58
CA VAL A 131 -2.59 12.80 9.18
C VAL A 131 -4.00 13.36 9.33
N VAL A 132 -4.38 13.66 10.57
CA VAL A 132 -5.68 14.24 10.90
C VAL A 132 -5.53 15.74 11.08
N ASN A 133 -6.33 16.52 10.36
CA ASN A 133 -6.34 17.99 10.42
C ASN A 133 -7.72 18.49 10.86
N GLY A 134 -7.77 19.49 11.75
CA GLY A 134 -9.04 20.11 12.16
C GLY A 134 -8.97 20.91 13.46
N GLY A 135 -10.12 21.02 14.14
CA GLY A 135 -10.24 21.76 15.41
C GLY A 135 -10.32 23.28 15.21
N ILE A 136 -10.36 24.03 16.31
CA ILE A 136 -10.54 25.49 16.30
C ILE A 136 -9.39 26.25 15.60
N THR A 137 -8.22 25.62 15.49
CA THR A 137 -7.03 26.18 14.85
C THR A 137 -6.84 25.68 13.41
N GLY A 138 -7.58 24.66 12.98
CA GLY A 138 -7.48 24.08 11.64
C GLY A 138 -6.14 23.39 11.34
N GLY A 139 -5.34 23.07 12.36
CA GLY A 139 -4.02 22.45 12.22
C GLY A 139 -4.02 20.93 12.31
N GLU A 140 -2.83 20.33 12.19
CA GLU A 140 -2.60 18.91 12.45
C GLU A 140 -2.90 18.59 13.92
N ILE A 141 -3.70 17.56 14.14
CA ILE A 141 -4.10 17.09 15.48
C ILE A 141 -3.40 15.77 15.81
N LEU A 142 -3.27 14.89 14.82
CA LEU A 142 -2.75 13.55 15.01
C LEU A 142 -2.02 13.05 13.76
N ARG A 143 -0.95 12.30 14.01
CA ARG A 143 -0.18 11.57 13.02
C ARG A 143 -0.02 10.13 13.46
N HIS A 144 -0.25 9.20 12.55
CA HIS A 144 -0.16 7.78 12.82
C HIS A 144 0.46 7.05 11.64
N ASP A 145 1.59 6.40 11.87
CA ASP A 145 2.24 5.56 10.87
C ASP A 145 1.51 4.21 10.83
N LEU A 146 1.07 3.83 9.64
CA LEU A 146 0.24 2.65 9.43
C LEU A 146 1.09 1.39 9.57
N THR A 147 0.74 0.60 10.58
CA THR A 147 1.33 -0.73 10.80
C THR A 147 0.59 -1.81 10.01
N ASP A 148 1.15 -3.02 9.95
CA ASP A 148 0.47 -4.19 9.38
C ASP A 148 -0.93 -4.40 9.98
N ALA A 149 -1.07 -4.20 11.29
CA ALA A 149 -2.33 -4.34 12.00
C ALA A 149 -3.33 -3.23 11.62
N ASP A 150 -2.84 -2.02 11.35
CA ASP A 150 -3.67 -0.90 10.92
C ASP A 150 -4.17 -1.11 9.51
N ILE A 151 -3.30 -1.50 8.58
CA ILE A 151 -3.69 -1.84 7.20
C ILE A 151 -4.69 -3.00 7.18
N THR A 152 -4.51 -4.00 8.05
CA THR A 152 -5.48 -5.08 8.24
C THR A 152 -6.84 -4.55 8.72
N ARG A 153 -6.87 -3.52 9.56
CA ARG A 153 -8.10 -2.94 10.13
C ARG A 153 -8.75 -1.85 9.28
N LEU A 154 -8.00 -1.21 8.38
CA LEU A 154 -8.48 -0.19 7.45
C LEU A 154 -9.09 -0.77 6.19
N ASN A 155 -8.85 -2.06 5.96
CA ASN A 155 -9.48 -2.85 4.93
C ASN A 155 -10.45 -3.92 5.50
N PRO A 156 -11.38 -3.61 6.42
CA PRO A 156 -12.30 -4.61 6.95
C PRO A 156 -13.45 -4.94 5.97
N GLY A 157 -13.40 -4.38 4.75
CA GLY A 157 -14.38 -4.54 3.66
C GLY A 157 -13.78 -4.35 2.26
N GLN A 158 -12.46 -4.53 2.10
CA GLN A 158 -11.86 -4.89 0.83
C GLN A 158 -11.31 -6.29 1.03
N GLY A 159 -11.85 -7.28 0.32
CA GLY A 159 -11.55 -8.68 0.58
C GLY A 159 -10.09 -9.00 0.74
N GLN A 160 -9.68 -9.22 1.97
CA GLN A 160 -8.54 -10.06 2.20
C GLN A 160 -9.00 -11.48 1.90
N LEU A 161 -8.44 -12.08 0.86
CA LEU A 161 -8.53 -13.52 0.66
C LEU A 161 -8.07 -14.17 1.97
N LEU A 162 -8.98 -14.90 2.62
CA LEU A 162 -8.66 -15.63 3.84
C LEU A 162 -7.41 -16.48 3.61
N ALA A 163 -6.52 -16.58 4.60
CA ALA A 163 -5.31 -17.42 4.47
C ALA A 163 -5.67 -18.84 4.01
N ASP A 164 -6.79 -19.38 4.51
CA ASP A 164 -7.32 -20.69 4.11
C ASP A 164 -7.73 -20.73 2.61
N PHE A 165 -8.33 -19.65 2.07
CA PHE A 165 -8.58 -19.54 0.62
C PHE A 165 -7.25 -19.56 -0.15
N GLN A 166 -6.28 -18.75 0.28
CA GLN A 166 -5.01 -18.59 -0.43
C GLN A 166 -4.21 -19.90 -0.46
N ASP A 167 -4.11 -20.58 0.67
CA ASP A 167 -3.41 -21.85 0.82
C ASP A 167 -4.04 -22.94 -0.05
N ASN A 168 -5.37 -23.05 -0.04
CA ASN A 168 -6.07 -24.06 -0.82
C ASN A 168 -6.11 -23.73 -2.32
N TYR A 169 -6.19 -22.46 -2.70
CA TYR A 169 -6.02 -22.04 -4.10
C TYR A 169 -4.61 -22.36 -4.62
N ALA A 170 -3.57 -22.15 -3.81
CA ALA A 170 -2.21 -22.52 -4.18
C ALA A 170 -2.04 -24.05 -4.34
N LYS A 171 -2.67 -24.87 -3.48
CA LYS A 171 -2.70 -26.34 -3.65
C LYS A 171 -3.37 -26.71 -4.98
N TRP A 172 -4.53 -26.11 -5.27
CA TRP A 172 -5.25 -26.37 -6.51
C TRP A 172 -4.46 -25.96 -7.75
N GLN A 173 -3.89 -24.76 -7.76
CA GLN A 173 -3.04 -24.29 -8.86
C GLN A 173 -1.84 -25.23 -9.09
N ASN A 174 -1.18 -25.69 -8.03
CA ASN A 174 -0.09 -26.64 -8.13
C ASN A 174 -0.53 -27.99 -8.72
N PHE A 175 -1.71 -28.48 -8.35
CA PHE A 175 -2.30 -29.69 -8.91
C PHE A 175 -2.66 -29.49 -10.40
N SER A 176 -3.45 -28.45 -10.70
CA SER A 176 -3.94 -28.14 -12.04
C SER A 176 -2.80 -27.92 -13.03
N ASN A 177 -1.77 -27.15 -12.66
CA ASN A 177 -0.60 -26.92 -13.51
C ASN A 177 0.18 -28.20 -13.84
N ARG A 178 0.20 -29.20 -12.94
CA ARG A 178 0.87 -30.49 -13.18
C ARG A 178 0.04 -31.45 -14.03
N HIS A 179 -1.26 -31.20 -14.15
CA HIS A 179 -2.23 -32.04 -14.87
C HIS A 179 -2.95 -31.24 -15.96
N ALA A 180 -2.35 -30.18 -16.48
CA ALA A 180 -3.00 -29.25 -17.42
C ALA A 180 -3.51 -29.97 -18.70
N ASP A 181 -2.79 -31.00 -19.14
CA ASP A 181 -3.13 -31.79 -20.34
C ASP A 181 -4.00 -33.03 -20.06
N LEU A 182 -4.44 -33.23 -18.82
CA LEU A 182 -5.20 -34.41 -18.39
C LEU A 182 -6.64 -34.04 -18.03
N PRO A 183 -7.61 -34.91 -18.33
CA PRO A 183 -9.00 -34.69 -17.95
C PRO A 183 -9.18 -34.83 -16.44
N VAL A 184 -9.80 -33.83 -15.84
CA VAL A 184 -10.28 -33.86 -14.45
C VAL A 184 -11.80 -33.97 -14.48
N SER A 185 -12.34 -34.98 -13.81
CA SER A 185 -13.77 -35.24 -13.71
C SER A 185 -14.27 -35.11 -12.28
N TYR A 186 -15.47 -34.57 -12.08
CA TYR A 186 -16.06 -34.37 -10.76
C TYR A 186 -17.58 -34.24 -10.84
N THR A 187 -18.25 -34.38 -9.69
CA THR A 187 -19.68 -34.10 -9.56
C THR A 187 -19.87 -32.74 -8.90
N THR A 188 -20.68 -31.86 -9.49
CA THR A 188 -21.07 -30.57 -8.91
C THR A 188 -22.57 -30.51 -8.69
N GLN A 189 -23.01 -29.85 -7.61
CA GLN A 189 -24.41 -29.55 -7.37
C GLN A 189 -24.54 -28.15 -6.78
N GLN A 190 -25.37 -27.30 -7.39
CA GLN A 190 -25.68 -25.98 -6.86
C GLN A 190 -27.10 -25.90 -6.32
N THR A 191 -27.27 -25.13 -5.25
CA THR A 191 -28.56 -24.78 -4.68
C THR A 191 -28.83 -23.31 -5.01
N CYS A 192 -29.90 -23.09 -5.77
CA CYS A 192 -30.39 -21.77 -6.17
C CYS A 192 -31.87 -21.87 -6.53
N PHE A 193 -32.54 -20.72 -6.68
CA PHE A 193 -33.90 -20.67 -7.25
C PHE A 193 -33.87 -20.82 -8.78
N CYS A 194 -33.36 -21.98 -9.22
CA CYS A 194 -33.15 -22.34 -10.62
C CYS A 194 -34.01 -23.57 -10.99
N PRO A 195 -34.22 -23.84 -12.29
CA PRO A 195 -34.84 -25.09 -12.76
C PRO A 195 -34.16 -26.35 -12.19
N GLN A 196 -34.93 -27.44 -12.10
CA GLN A 196 -34.46 -28.69 -11.51
C GLN A 196 -33.24 -29.26 -12.24
N GLU A 197 -33.16 -29.05 -13.55
CA GLU A 197 -32.10 -29.51 -14.43
C GLU A 197 -30.73 -28.91 -14.09
N ILE A 198 -30.72 -27.74 -13.42
CA ILE A 198 -29.53 -27.02 -12.98
C ILE A 198 -29.17 -27.36 -11.51
N THR A 199 -30.17 -27.67 -10.69
CA THR A 199 -29.99 -27.95 -9.24
C THR A 199 -29.77 -29.44 -8.94
N GLN A 200 -29.94 -30.31 -9.93
CA GLN A 200 -29.54 -31.71 -9.83
C GLN A 200 -28.02 -31.86 -9.88
N PRO A 201 -27.45 -32.96 -9.33
CA PRO A 201 -26.03 -33.25 -9.49
C PRO A 201 -25.66 -33.48 -10.95
N LEU A 202 -24.57 -32.83 -11.38
CA LEU A 202 -24.03 -32.92 -12.74
C LEU A 202 -22.61 -33.49 -12.70
N ASN A 203 -22.28 -34.36 -13.65
CA ASN A 203 -20.93 -34.83 -13.86
C ASN A 203 -20.24 -33.93 -14.88
N VAL A 204 -19.10 -33.36 -14.49
CA VAL A 204 -18.32 -32.41 -15.28
C VAL A 204 -16.98 -33.04 -15.60
N THR A 205 -16.47 -32.76 -16.79
CA THR A 205 -15.06 -33.01 -17.15
C THR A 205 -14.47 -31.74 -17.70
N GLU A 206 -13.34 -31.32 -17.15
CA GLU A 206 -12.56 -30.16 -17.59
C GLU A 206 -11.13 -30.57 -17.99
N ILE A 207 -10.54 -29.86 -18.93
CA ILE A 207 -9.13 -29.97 -19.34
C ILE A 207 -8.56 -28.55 -19.32
N ASN A 208 -7.46 -28.35 -18.59
CA ASN A 208 -6.85 -27.01 -18.43
C ASN A 208 -7.84 -25.91 -17.98
N GLY A 209 -8.80 -26.26 -17.12
CA GLY A 209 -9.86 -25.35 -16.65
C GLY A 209 -11.00 -25.09 -17.65
N GLU A 210 -10.95 -25.68 -18.85
CA GLU A 210 -12.02 -25.60 -19.84
C GLU A 210 -12.96 -26.81 -19.73
N ILE A 211 -14.27 -26.56 -19.59
CA ILE A 211 -15.28 -27.61 -19.52
C ILE A 211 -15.46 -28.27 -20.90
N VAL A 212 -15.06 -29.53 -21.02
CA VAL A 212 -15.19 -30.33 -22.26
C VAL A 212 -16.41 -31.24 -22.26
N SER A 213 -16.97 -31.57 -21.09
CA SER A 213 -18.18 -32.39 -20.98
C SER A 213 -19.00 -32.05 -19.74
N VAL A 214 -20.32 -32.03 -19.90
CA VAL A 214 -21.29 -31.98 -18.79
C VAL A 214 -22.39 -32.99 -19.08
N THR A 215 -22.68 -33.84 -18.12
CA THR A 215 -23.73 -34.86 -18.20
C THR A 215 -24.54 -34.89 -16.91
N ASP A 216 -25.74 -35.46 -16.97
CA ASP A 216 -26.50 -35.79 -15.77
C ASP A 216 -25.82 -36.95 -14.99
N ILE A 217 -26.39 -37.32 -13.84
CA ILE A 217 -25.85 -38.41 -13.02
C ILE A 217 -25.87 -39.78 -13.72
N ASN A 218 -26.67 -39.94 -14.78
CA ASN A 218 -26.77 -41.16 -15.58
C ASN A 218 -25.84 -41.14 -16.82
N GLY A 219 -25.03 -40.09 -16.98
CA GLY A 219 -24.12 -39.91 -18.11
C GLY A 219 -24.80 -39.44 -19.40
N GLN A 220 -26.03 -38.93 -19.34
CA GLN A 220 -26.70 -38.35 -20.49
C GLN A 220 -26.27 -36.89 -20.70
N PRO A 221 -26.01 -36.45 -21.95
CA PRO A 221 -25.72 -35.05 -22.24
C PRO A 221 -26.84 -34.14 -21.74
N VAL A 222 -26.47 -33.03 -21.10
CA VAL A 222 -27.42 -31.99 -20.71
C VAL A 222 -27.66 -31.00 -21.85
N PRO A 223 -28.78 -30.27 -21.86
CA PRO A 223 -28.99 -29.16 -22.79
C PRO A 223 -27.92 -28.06 -22.65
N ASP A 224 -27.65 -27.33 -23.74
CA ASP A 224 -26.62 -26.27 -23.77
C ASP A 224 -26.79 -25.24 -22.65
N TYR A 225 -28.02 -24.80 -22.36
CA TYR A 225 -28.27 -23.83 -21.29
C TYR A 225 -27.90 -24.34 -19.89
N VAL A 226 -27.96 -25.66 -19.66
CA VAL A 226 -27.51 -26.28 -18.41
C VAL A 226 -25.99 -26.34 -18.40
N ARG A 227 -25.37 -26.76 -19.51
CA ARG A 227 -23.91 -26.77 -19.68
C ARG A 227 -23.31 -25.38 -19.41
N ASP A 228 -23.92 -24.33 -19.96
CA ASP A 228 -23.45 -22.94 -19.84
C ASP A 228 -23.67 -22.35 -18.43
N SER A 229 -24.44 -23.02 -17.58
CA SER A 229 -24.65 -22.64 -16.18
C SER A 229 -23.59 -23.23 -15.22
N VAL A 230 -22.76 -24.15 -15.71
CA VAL A 230 -21.72 -24.82 -14.92
C VAL A 230 -20.43 -24.04 -14.99
N SER A 231 -19.75 -23.92 -13.85
CA SER A 231 -18.42 -23.32 -13.75
C SER A 231 -17.35 -24.39 -13.49
N SER A 232 -16.16 -24.18 -14.05
CA SER A 232 -14.95 -24.95 -13.76
C SER A 232 -14.52 -24.76 -12.31
N ILE A 233 -13.63 -25.61 -11.79
CA ILE A 233 -13.10 -25.41 -10.43
C ILE A 233 -12.33 -24.08 -10.36
N GLY A 234 -11.61 -23.71 -11.42
CA GLY A 234 -10.91 -22.42 -11.52
C GLY A 234 -11.88 -21.23 -11.42
N GLU A 235 -12.97 -21.26 -12.19
CA GLU A 235 -14.00 -20.21 -12.16
C GLU A 235 -14.71 -20.13 -10.80
N ARG A 236 -14.86 -21.25 -10.08
CA ARG A 236 -15.38 -21.24 -8.70
C ARG A 236 -14.43 -20.55 -7.72
N PHE A 237 -13.12 -20.66 -7.90
CA PHE A 237 -12.15 -19.85 -7.15
C PHE A 237 -12.25 -18.37 -7.49
N GLU A 238 -12.46 -18.01 -8.76
CA GLU A 238 -12.69 -16.61 -9.16
C GLU A 238 -13.97 -16.06 -8.51
N GLN A 239 -15.05 -16.86 -8.48
CA GLN A 239 -16.30 -16.49 -7.80
C GLN A 239 -16.07 -16.24 -6.30
N LEU A 240 -15.36 -17.13 -5.61
CA LEU A 240 -15.00 -16.96 -4.20
C LEU A 240 -14.12 -15.74 -3.97
N GLN A 241 -13.09 -15.54 -4.79
CA GLN A 241 -12.22 -14.38 -4.74
C GLN A 241 -13.02 -13.09 -4.90
N ASN A 242 -13.92 -13.02 -5.88
CA ASN A 242 -14.81 -11.88 -6.08
C ASN A 242 -15.72 -11.64 -4.88
N ALA A 243 -16.28 -12.70 -4.28
CA ALA A 243 -17.10 -12.57 -3.08
C ALA A 243 -16.30 -11.99 -1.90
N TYR A 244 -15.08 -12.47 -1.66
CA TYR A 244 -14.20 -11.87 -0.64
C TYR A 244 -13.93 -10.41 -1.00
N LEU A 245 -13.41 -10.13 -2.20
CA LEU A 245 -12.97 -8.80 -2.65
C LEU A 245 -14.06 -7.75 -2.60
N ASN A 246 -15.30 -8.13 -2.94
CA ASN A 246 -16.45 -7.25 -2.95
C ASN A 246 -17.17 -7.14 -1.59
N GLY A 247 -16.68 -7.86 -0.57
CA GLY A 247 -17.21 -7.75 0.80
C GLY A 247 -18.58 -8.39 0.98
N ALA A 248 -18.79 -9.59 0.42
CA ALA A 248 -20.00 -10.37 0.69
C ALA A 248 -20.22 -10.50 2.22
N GLU A 249 -21.48 -10.39 2.67
CA GLU A 249 -21.81 -10.37 4.10
C GLU A 249 -21.38 -11.64 4.84
N SER A 250 -21.48 -12.80 4.21
CA SER A 250 -20.97 -14.06 4.77
C SER A 250 -20.45 -15.00 3.68
N ILE A 251 -19.26 -15.54 3.90
CA ILE A 251 -18.68 -16.60 3.07
C ILE A 251 -18.31 -17.78 3.97
N ARG A 252 -18.74 -18.98 3.60
CA ARG A 252 -18.28 -20.25 4.18
C ARG A 252 -17.78 -21.13 3.05
N ALA A 253 -16.55 -21.60 3.14
CA ALA A 253 -15.96 -22.50 2.17
C ALA A 253 -15.19 -23.60 2.89
N ASP A 254 -15.50 -24.84 2.54
CA ASP A 254 -14.72 -26.02 2.91
C ASP A 254 -13.89 -26.45 1.70
N TYR A 255 -12.69 -26.97 1.95
CA TYR A 255 -11.74 -27.36 0.91
C TYR A 255 -11.29 -28.81 1.10
N ASP A 256 -10.94 -29.47 0.00
CA ASP A 256 -10.25 -30.75 0.06
C ASP A 256 -8.87 -30.58 0.69
N PRO A 257 -8.50 -31.38 1.72
CA PRO A 257 -7.25 -31.17 2.45
C PRO A 257 -6.00 -31.43 1.59
N THR A 258 -6.12 -32.26 0.56
CA THR A 258 -5.00 -32.75 -0.27
C THR A 258 -4.80 -31.87 -1.50
N LEU A 259 -5.86 -31.65 -2.27
CA LEU A 259 -5.84 -30.96 -3.56
C LEU A 259 -6.29 -29.49 -3.46
N GLY A 260 -6.97 -29.12 -2.39
CA GLY A 260 -7.36 -27.72 -2.12
C GLY A 260 -8.55 -27.20 -2.90
N PHE A 261 -9.21 -27.97 -3.77
CA PHE A 261 -10.43 -27.49 -4.43
C PHE A 261 -11.58 -27.28 -3.42
N PRO A 262 -12.50 -26.33 -3.66
CA PRO A 262 -13.65 -26.12 -2.79
C PRO A 262 -14.61 -27.31 -2.85
N THR A 263 -14.93 -27.93 -1.71
CA THR A 263 -15.87 -29.06 -1.62
C THR A 263 -17.28 -28.61 -1.28
N SER A 264 -17.42 -27.50 -0.56
CA SER A 264 -18.71 -26.91 -0.15
C SER A 264 -18.53 -25.41 -0.01
N VAL A 265 -19.44 -24.63 -0.60
CA VAL A 265 -19.39 -23.18 -0.56
C VAL A 265 -20.79 -22.63 -0.32
N LEU A 266 -20.86 -21.61 0.55
CA LEU A 266 -22.02 -20.74 0.73
C LEU A 266 -21.53 -19.30 0.71
N ILE A 267 -22.07 -18.51 -0.20
CA ILE A 267 -21.84 -17.07 -0.32
C ILE A 267 -23.19 -16.38 -0.14
N ASP A 268 -23.25 -15.50 0.86
CA ASP A 268 -24.37 -14.63 1.16
C ASP A 268 -23.87 -13.19 0.99
N GLN A 269 -24.43 -12.48 0.01
CA GLN A 269 -24.02 -11.11 -0.32
C GLN A 269 -24.67 -10.08 0.62
N SER A 270 -25.88 -10.37 1.13
CA SER A 270 -26.65 -9.51 2.04
C SER A 270 -27.63 -10.36 2.84
N SER A 271 -27.59 -10.24 4.16
CA SER A 271 -28.47 -10.93 5.11
C SER A 271 -29.96 -10.59 4.95
N MET A 272 -30.27 -9.59 4.11
CA MET A 272 -31.63 -9.09 3.88
C MET A 272 -32.21 -9.54 2.53
N ILE A 273 -31.44 -10.26 1.68
CA ILE A 273 -31.84 -10.64 0.32
C ILE A 273 -31.61 -12.16 0.12
N ALA A 274 -32.69 -12.94 0.17
CA ALA A 274 -32.59 -14.41 0.17
C ALA A 274 -32.30 -15.04 -1.22
N ASP A 275 -32.47 -14.31 -2.32
CA ASP A 275 -32.34 -14.82 -3.69
C ASP A 275 -30.95 -14.61 -4.31
N GLU A 276 -30.03 -13.93 -3.62
CA GLU A 276 -28.62 -13.74 -4.04
C GLU A 276 -27.63 -14.71 -3.36
N GLU A 277 -28.14 -15.62 -2.54
CA GLU A 277 -27.35 -16.69 -1.92
C GLU A 277 -26.90 -17.70 -2.98
N VAL A 278 -25.59 -17.94 -3.05
CA VAL A 278 -25.01 -18.98 -3.89
C VAL A 278 -24.49 -20.08 -2.99
N SER A 279 -25.01 -21.29 -3.17
CA SER A 279 -24.48 -22.48 -2.50
C SER A 279 -24.17 -23.58 -3.51
N TYR A 280 -23.02 -24.24 -3.38
CA TYR A 280 -22.67 -25.38 -4.21
C TYR A 280 -21.75 -26.36 -3.50
N THR A 281 -21.69 -27.58 -4.02
CA THR A 281 -20.78 -28.64 -3.60
C THR A 281 -20.05 -29.23 -4.79
N ILE A 282 -18.80 -29.67 -4.56
CA ILE A 282 -17.98 -30.39 -5.52
C ILE A 282 -17.49 -31.66 -4.85
N SER A 283 -17.66 -32.80 -5.51
CA SER A 283 -17.36 -34.12 -4.96
C SER A 283 -16.90 -35.09 -6.04
N ASN A 284 -16.45 -36.28 -5.62
CA ASN A 284 -16.03 -37.38 -6.51
C ASN A 284 -14.98 -36.99 -7.55
N LEU A 285 -14.06 -36.07 -7.18
CA LEU A 285 -13.00 -35.64 -8.10
C LEU A 285 -12.10 -36.83 -8.44
N ASN A 286 -11.91 -37.04 -9.74
CA ASN A 286 -11.07 -38.09 -10.31
C ASN A 286 -10.26 -37.53 -11.49
N TYR A 287 -9.00 -37.93 -11.58
CA TYR A 287 -8.04 -37.52 -12.60
C TYR A 287 -7.22 -38.75 -13.01
N ALA A 288 -6.87 -38.85 -14.29
CA ALA A 288 -6.15 -39.99 -14.87
C ALA A 288 -4.91 -39.53 -15.64
#